data_AF-A0A944ZDS1-F1
#
_entry.id   AF-A0A944ZDS1-F1
#
_cell.length_a   1.000
_cell.length_b   1.000
_cell.length_c   1.000
_cell.angle_alpha   90.00
_cell.angle_beta   90.00
_cell.angle_gamma   90.00
#
_symmetry.space_group_name_H-M   'P 1'
#
loop_
_entity.id
_entity.type
_entity.pdbx_description
1 polymer ?
#
loop_
_entity_poly.entity_id
_entity_poly.type
_entity_poly.pdbx_seq_one_letter_code
_entity_poly.pdbx_strand_id
1 'polypeptide(L)'
;MSSLKSTLLILFICFGVSQEIQYQDIPLSGLITNPKQEISGLDWYQDQLVLLPENLGGFLYMIPKEQLIQSLENKTPIEPKQPSLFSPDYSKFINGFEGLEAIAFHGNDVYITLEAKDDKIMRGYLAWGTIDPISKEVTIPENNLLELETPLQVTNMTYESLLIQQNKIILFYEVQGLNLQQSVWQYQVSLDDFSVSKIEFPHLEYRITDVSRLDENKKFWGINYLWPGDKKKLNPAPDPITLIFAEGDSHKNSDAVERLIEFEFNEDKIQLSGREPIQIELDEKASRNWEGLVRLDDRGFLVATDKYPKMILGFIPFK
;
A
#
# COMPACT_ATOMS: atom_id res chain seq x y z
N MET A 1 26.57 0.41 -58.06
CA MET A 1 25.33 1.16 -57.77
C MET A 1 24.61 0.45 -56.63
N SER A 2 24.90 0.82 -55.40
CA SER A 2 24.29 0.27 -54.18
C SER A 2 23.20 1.23 -53.70
N SER A 3 21.93 0.87 -53.86
CA SER A 3 20.83 1.60 -53.20
C SER A 3 20.52 0.90 -51.88
N LEU A 4 21.06 1.45 -50.79
CA LEU A 4 20.67 1.12 -49.43
C LEU A 4 19.22 1.63 -49.25
N LYS A 5 18.23 0.73 -49.15
CA LYS A 5 16.87 1.11 -48.79
C LYS A 5 16.84 1.34 -47.28
N SER A 6 16.82 2.61 -46.87
CA SER A 6 16.56 3.01 -45.50
C SER A 6 15.08 2.76 -45.19
N THR A 7 14.79 1.74 -44.39
CA THR A 7 13.45 1.52 -43.85
C THR A 7 13.26 2.49 -42.69
N LEU A 8 12.46 3.54 -42.90
CA LEU A 8 12.06 4.48 -41.86
C LEU A 8 11.05 3.77 -40.94
N LEU A 9 11.48 3.37 -39.74
CA LEU A 9 10.60 2.88 -38.69
C LEU A 9 9.88 4.09 -38.09
N ILE A 10 8.63 4.33 -38.51
CA ILE A 10 7.77 5.34 -37.90
C ILE A 10 7.25 4.76 -36.59
N LEU A 11 7.82 5.20 -35.47
CA LEU A 11 7.30 4.95 -34.13
C LEU A 11 6.02 5.80 -33.99
N PHE A 12 4.85 5.17 -34.05
CA PHE A 12 3.60 5.82 -33.69
C PHE A 12 3.60 6.04 -32.18
N ILE A 13 3.97 7.24 -31.74
CA ILE A 13 3.71 7.69 -30.37
C ILE A 13 2.24 8.08 -30.33
N CYS A 14 1.40 7.15 -29.91
CA CYS A 14 0.03 7.46 -29.52
C CYS A 14 0.11 8.27 -28.22
N PHE A 15 0.02 9.59 -28.30
CA PHE A 15 -0.32 10.42 -27.15
C PHE A 15 -1.79 10.19 -26.81
N GLY A 16 -2.07 9.05 -26.19
CA GLY A 16 -3.32 8.85 -25.46
C GLY A 16 -3.32 9.82 -24.28
N VAL A 17 -4.42 10.54 -24.09
CA VAL A 17 -4.68 11.17 -22.80
C VAL A 17 -4.82 10.01 -21.81
N SER A 18 -3.93 9.92 -20.82
CA SER A 18 -4.13 8.98 -19.72
C SER A 18 -5.44 9.34 -19.05
N GLN A 19 -6.41 8.42 -19.12
CA GLN A 19 -7.74 8.66 -18.59
C GLN A 19 -7.70 8.41 -17.08
N GLU A 20 -7.85 9.47 -16.31
CA GLU A 20 -8.04 9.43 -14.86
C GLU A 20 -9.34 8.69 -14.51
N ILE A 21 -9.36 8.07 -13.33
CA ILE A 21 -10.54 7.38 -12.80
C ILE A 21 -10.99 8.07 -11.52
N GLN A 22 -12.27 8.40 -11.45
CA GLN A 22 -12.90 8.76 -10.18
C GLN A 22 -13.18 7.48 -9.37
N TYR A 23 -12.74 7.47 -8.11
CA TYR A 23 -13.15 6.41 -7.19
C TYR A 23 -14.66 6.52 -6.90
N GLN A 24 -15.27 5.38 -6.60
CA GLN A 24 -16.64 5.31 -6.10
C GLN A 24 -16.61 5.15 -4.59
N ASP A 25 -17.24 6.08 -3.86
CA ASP A 25 -17.36 5.99 -2.40
C ASP A 25 -18.20 4.77 -2.00
N ILE A 26 -17.71 4.04 -1.00
CA ILE A 26 -18.44 3.04 -0.22
C ILE A 26 -18.70 3.68 1.16
N PRO A 27 -19.94 4.13 1.42
CA PRO A 27 -20.23 4.86 2.64
C PRO A 27 -20.02 3.96 3.86
N LEU A 28 -19.33 4.50 4.86
CA LEU A 28 -19.11 3.86 6.15
C LEU A 28 -19.91 4.58 7.25
N SER A 29 -20.23 3.85 8.31
CA SER A 29 -20.86 4.37 9.53
C SER A 29 -20.21 3.79 10.78
N GLY A 30 -20.50 4.39 11.94
CA GLY A 30 -19.94 3.95 13.22
C GLY A 30 -18.54 4.51 13.50
N LEU A 31 -17.81 3.86 14.41
CA LEU A 31 -16.55 4.38 14.96
C LEU A 31 -15.47 4.63 13.89
N ILE A 32 -15.43 3.82 12.83
CA ILE A 32 -14.43 3.92 11.75
C ILE A 32 -14.41 5.31 11.08
N THR A 33 -15.54 6.03 11.12
CA THR A 33 -15.66 7.38 10.54
C THR A 33 -14.98 8.47 11.37
N ASN A 34 -14.54 8.16 12.59
CA ASN A 34 -13.82 9.10 13.42
C ASN A 34 -12.38 9.27 12.88
N PRO A 35 -11.93 10.50 12.57
CA PRO A 35 -10.59 10.75 12.03
C PRO A 35 -9.42 10.34 12.94
N LYS A 36 -9.68 9.94 14.18
CA LYS A 36 -8.66 9.35 15.09
C LYS A 36 -8.48 7.84 14.90
N GLN A 37 -9.25 7.22 14.00
CA GLN A 37 -9.12 5.79 13.74
C GLN A 37 -7.92 5.46 12.87
N GLU A 38 -7.67 6.29 11.84
CA GLU A 38 -6.44 6.30 11.05
C GLU A 38 -6.16 4.91 10.43
N ILE A 39 -6.70 4.63 9.24
CA ILE A 39 -6.51 3.30 8.62
C ILE A 39 -5.15 3.23 7.93
N SER A 40 -4.28 2.36 8.41
CA SER A 40 -2.90 2.19 7.92
C SER A 40 -2.71 0.99 7.00
N GLY A 41 -3.71 0.12 6.82
CA GLY A 41 -3.56 -0.99 5.88
C GLY A 41 -4.82 -1.81 5.66
N LEU A 42 -4.86 -2.50 4.52
CA LEU A 42 -5.96 -3.39 4.15
C LEU A 42 -5.45 -4.79 3.79
N ASP A 43 -6.18 -5.83 4.19
CA ASP A 43 -6.00 -7.16 3.62
C ASP A 43 -7.27 -8.02 3.67
N TRP A 44 -7.27 -9.17 3.00
CA TRP A 44 -8.38 -10.12 3.01
C TRP A 44 -8.18 -11.27 3.99
N TYR A 45 -9.06 -11.41 4.98
CA TYR A 45 -9.18 -12.67 5.71
C TYR A 45 -10.41 -13.45 5.22
N GLN A 46 -10.19 -14.47 4.40
CA GLN A 46 -11.27 -15.16 3.67
C GLN A 46 -12.10 -14.12 2.88
N ASP A 47 -13.43 -14.12 3.03
CA ASP A 47 -14.32 -13.13 2.42
C ASP A 47 -14.58 -11.90 3.32
N GLN A 48 -13.68 -11.58 4.24
CA GLN A 48 -13.74 -10.37 5.06
C GLN A 48 -12.63 -9.41 4.64
N LEU A 49 -13.00 -8.19 4.26
CA LEU A 49 -12.07 -7.08 4.18
C LEU A 49 -11.69 -6.71 5.60
N VAL A 50 -10.41 -6.79 5.91
CA VAL A 50 -9.84 -6.34 7.18
C VAL A 50 -9.24 -4.96 6.95
N LEU A 51 -9.58 -4.02 7.83
CA LEU A 51 -8.94 -2.70 7.88
C LEU A 51 -8.22 -2.58 9.22
N LEU A 52 -6.92 -2.30 9.16
CA LEU A 52 -6.07 -2.08 10.32
C LEU A 52 -6.16 -0.59 10.72
N PRO A 53 -6.61 -0.26 11.94
CA PRO A 53 -6.35 1.04 12.52
C PRO A 53 -4.88 1.14 12.94
N GLU A 54 -4.24 2.28 12.65
CA GLU A 54 -2.94 2.68 13.16
C GLU A 54 -2.97 2.78 14.68
N ASN A 55 -4.12 3.21 15.21
CA ASN A 55 -4.29 3.39 16.64
C ASN A 55 -4.33 2.04 17.41
N LEU A 56 -3.83 2.09 18.65
CA LEU A 56 -3.82 0.94 19.56
C LEU A 56 -5.19 0.69 20.23
N GLY A 57 -6.28 0.80 19.48
CA GLY A 57 -7.64 0.57 19.99
C GLY A 57 -7.91 -0.86 20.46
N GLY A 58 -7.03 -1.81 20.10
CA GLY A 58 -7.15 -3.23 20.47
C GLY A 58 -8.23 -3.96 19.68
N PHE A 59 -8.53 -3.51 18.46
CA PHE A 59 -9.47 -4.15 17.53
C PHE A 59 -9.07 -3.90 16.08
N LEU A 60 -9.61 -4.71 15.19
CA LEU A 60 -9.59 -4.51 13.74
C LEU A 60 -10.98 -4.11 13.26
N TYR A 61 -11.11 -3.58 12.06
CA TYR A 61 -12.41 -3.51 11.39
C TYR A 61 -12.55 -4.64 10.37
N MET A 62 -13.74 -5.25 10.30
CA MET A 62 -14.05 -6.29 9.31
C MET A 62 -15.36 -6.03 8.58
N ILE A 63 -15.32 -6.10 7.24
CA ILE A 63 -16.47 -5.96 6.37
C ILE A 63 -16.62 -7.20 5.48
N PRO A 64 -17.76 -7.90 5.49
CA PRO A 64 -18.01 -8.97 4.54
C PRO A 64 -18.00 -8.48 3.09
N LYS A 65 -17.34 -9.23 2.19
CA LYS A 65 -17.27 -8.91 0.75
C LYS A 65 -18.63 -8.63 0.12
N GLU A 66 -19.65 -9.42 0.48
CA GLU A 66 -21.02 -9.25 -0.01
C GLU A 66 -21.59 -7.86 0.33
N GLN A 67 -21.30 -7.33 1.52
CA GLN A 67 -21.78 -6.00 1.92
C GLN A 67 -21.09 -4.89 1.10
N LEU A 68 -19.81 -5.06 0.77
CA LEU A 68 -19.09 -4.12 -0.10
C LEU A 68 -19.73 -4.07 -1.50
N ILE A 69 -19.99 -5.26 -2.08
CA ILE A 69 -20.64 -5.36 -3.39
C ILE A 69 -22.04 -4.73 -3.35
N GLN A 70 -22.82 -5.04 -2.32
CA GLN A 70 -24.16 -4.49 -2.16
C GLN A 70 -24.15 -2.96 -2.00
N SER A 71 -23.23 -2.42 -1.20
CA SER A 71 -23.07 -0.98 -0.98
C SER A 71 -22.60 -0.24 -2.24
N LEU A 72 -21.77 -0.87 -3.09
CA LEU A 72 -21.40 -0.28 -4.37
C LEU A 72 -22.60 0.00 -5.27
N GLU A 73 -23.60 -0.89 -5.25
CA GLU A 73 -24.83 -0.77 -6.05
C GLU A 73 -25.83 0.21 -5.44
N ASN A 74 -26.08 0.12 -4.13
CA ASN A 74 -27.20 0.81 -3.49
C ASN A 74 -26.80 1.94 -2.52
N LYS A 75 -25.50 2.15 -2.31
CA LYS A 75 -24.92 3.16 -1.42
C LYS A 75 -25.40 3.06 0.03
N THR A 76 -25.73 1.86 0.50
CA THR A 76 -26.06 1.61 1.91
C THR A 76 -24.80 1.74 2.77
N PRO A 77 -24.80 2.59 3.81
CA PRO A 77 -23.66 2.69 4.72
C PRO A 77 -23.37 1.36 5.43
N ILE A 78 -22.09 1.02 5.54
CA ILE A 78 -21.62 -0.17 6.24
C ILE A 78 -21.05 0.23 7.59
N GLU A 79 -21.54 -0.38 8.67
CA GLU A 79 -20.89 -0.35 9.98
C GLU A 79 -20.04 -1.62 10.14
N PRO A 80 -18.69 -1.52 10.08
CA PRO A 80 -17.84 -2.71 10.15
C PRO A 80 -17.91 -3.37 11.52
N LYS A 81 -17.70 -4.70 11.55
CA LYS A 81 -17.49 -5.43 12.82
C LYS A 81 -16.14 -5.07 13.42
N GLN A 82 -16.03 -5.22 14.73
CA GLN A 82 -14.81 -4.87 15.50
C GLN A 82 -14.28 -6.08 16.30
N PRO A 83 -13.73 -7.11 15.65
CA PRO A 83 -13.07 -8.18 16.40
C PRO A 83 -11.84 -7.65 17.15
N SER A 84 -11.57 -8.24 18.31
CA SER A 84 -10.45 -7.84 19.15
C SER A 84 -9.09 -8.19 18.52
N LEU A 85 -8.14 -7.29 18.72
CA LEU A 85 -6.71 -7.45 18.44
C LEU A 85 -5.99 -7.49 19.78
N PHE A 86 -5.65 -8.70 20.24
CA PHE A 86 -4.86 -8.93 21.43
C PHE A 86 -3.37 -8.87 21.08
N SER A 87 -2.82 -7.67 21.08
CA SER A 87 -1.38 -7.43 20.94
C SER A 87 -0.75 -7.06 22.29
N PRO A 88 0.58 -7.18 22.42
CA PRO A 88 1.33 -6.58 23.51
C PRO A 88 1.16 -5.06 23.51
N ASP A 89 1.39 -4.47 24.67
CA ASP A 89 1.55 -3.01 24.79
C ASP A 89 2.97 -2.62 24.38
N TYR A 90 3.19 -2.50 23.07
CA TYR A 90 4.50 -2.21 22.47
C TYR A 90 5.14 -0.94 23.02
N SER A 91 4.35 0.05 23.46
CA SER A 91 4.84 1.30 24.05
C SER A 91 5.68 1.09 25.31
N LYS A 92 5.54 -0.07 25.98
CA LYS A 92 6.30 -0.40 27.20
C LYS A 92 7.73 -0.87 26.94
N PHE A 93 8.04 -1.32 25.73
CA PHE A 93 9.34 -1.96 25.44
C PHE A 93 9.93 -1.61 24.08
N ILE A 94 9.18 -0.98 23.18
CA ILE A 94 9.69 -0.34 21.96
C ILE A 94 9.80 1.16 22.23
N ASN A 95 11.03 1.66 22.33
CA ASN A 95 11.26 3.09 22.54
C ASN A 95 10.79 3.89 21.33
N GLY A 96 10.02 4.94 21.57
CA GLY A 96 9.50 5.80 20.51
C GLY A 96 8.44 5.15 19.63
N PHE A 97 7.77 4.08 20.09
CA PHE A 97 6.65 3.45 19.36
C PHE A 97 5.58 4.48 18.96
N GLU A 98 5.22 4.50 17.67
CA GLU A 98 4.23 5.44 17.09
C GLU A 98 2.92 4.74 16.74
N GLY A 99 2.96 3.67 15.94
CA GLY A 99 1.75 3.06 15.38
C GLY A 99 1.94 1.70 14.73
N LEU A 100 0.82 1.15 14.24
CA LEU A 100 0.78 -0.05 13.39
C LEU A 100 0.65 0.38 11.94
N GLU A 101 1.51 -0.11 11.05
CA GLU A 101 1.60 0.45 9.68
C GLU A 101 1.06 -0.46 8.58
N ALA A 102 0.94 -1.78 8.80
CA ALA A 102 0.45 -2.69 7.77
C ALA A 102 -0.05 -3.99 8.37
N ILE A 103 -0.88 -4.72 7.62
CA ILE A 103 -1.38 -6.05 7.97
C ILE A 103 -1.36 -6.99 6.77
N ALA A 104 -1.00 -8.25 6.98
CA ALA A 104 -1.20 -9.31 6.00
C ALA A 104 -1.59 -10.64 6.65
N PHE A 105 -2.42 -11.41 5.97
CA PHE A 105 -2.87 -12.74 6.38
C PHE A 105 -2.34 -13.84 5.44
N HIS A 106 -1.92 -14.96 6.02
CA HIS A 106 -1.64 -16.20 5.30
C HIS A 106 -2.30 -17.37 6.02
N GLY A 107 -3.38 -17.90 5.46
CA GLY A 107 -4.20 -18.86 6.19
C GLY A 107 -4.77 -18.21 7.45
N ASN A 108 -4.43 -18.75 8.62
CA ASN A 108 -4.80 -18.18 9.92
C ASN A 108 -3.64 -17.44 10.61
N ASP A 109 -2.49 -17.31 9.94
CA ASP A 109 -1.39 -16.49 10.44
C ASP A 109 -1.62 -15.03 10.03
N VAL A 110 -1.20 -14.11 10.90
CA VAL A 110 -1.30 -12.67 10.67
C VAL A 110 0.04 -12.02 11.00
N TYR A 111 0.40 -11.03 10.19
CA TYR A 111 1.65 -10.29 10.27
C TYR A 111 1.31 -8.80 10.25
N ILE A 112 1.98 -8.03 11.10
CA ILE A 112 1.82 -6.58 11.15
C ILE A 112 3.17 -5.89 11.19
N THR A 113 3.24 -4.70 10.59
CA THR A 113 4.38 -3.80 10.78
C THR A 113 4.10 -2.76 11.85
N LEU A 114 5.17 -2.28 12.47
CA LEU A 114 5.12 -1.26 13.51
C LEU A 114 6.16 -0.19 13.22
N GLU A 115 5.78 1.08 13.41
CA GLU A 115 6.68 2.22 13.35
C GLU A 115 7.14 2.62 14.76
N ALA A 116 8.43 2.92 14.87
CA ALA A 116 8.96 3.62 16.03
C ALA A 116 10.00 4.64 15.62
N LYS A 117 10.05 5.72 16.40
CA LYS A 117 10.97 6.83 16.21
C LYS A 117 11.64 7.22 17.51
N ASP A 118 12.94 6.97 17.56
CA ASP A 118 13.80 7.39 18.66
C ASP A 118 14.69 8.55 18.18
N ASP A 119 14.39 9.76 18.64
CA ASP A 119 14.94 11.03 18.14
C ASP A 119 14.79 11.22 16.61
N LYS A 120 15.82 10.83 15.86
CA LYS A 120 15.89 10.94 14.39
C LYS A 120 16.02 9.57 13.72
N ILE A 121 15.96 8.50 14.50
CA ILE A 121 16.14 7.13 14.02
C ILE A 121 14.76 6.49 13.93
N MET A 122 14.30 6.31 12.69
CA MET A 122 13.16 5.47 12.37
C MET A 122 13.56 4.00 12.44
N ARG A 123 12.66 3.20 13.00
CA ARG A 123 12.77 1.75 13.14
C ARG A 123 11.47 1.11 12.72
N GLY A 124 11.60 0.04 11.95
CA GLY A 124 10.47 -0.82 11.61
C GLY A 124 10.54 -2.12 12.39
N TYR A 125 9.38 -2.67 12.71
CA TYR A 125 9.28 -4.01 13.26
C TYR A 125 8.29 -4.86 12.47
N LEU A 126 8.52 -6.18 12.46
CA LEU A 126 7.55 -7.18 12.06
C LEU A 126 7.10 -7.94 13.30
N ALA A 127 5.80 -7.93 13.59
CA ALA A 127 5.20 -8.80 14.59
C ALA A 127 4.24 -9.80 13.94
N TRP A 128 4.04 -10.96 14.59
CA TRP A 128 3.20 -12.00 14.02
C TRP A 128 2.42 -12.80 15.05
N GLY A 129 1.26 -13.29 14.63
CA GLY A 129 0.33 -13.99 15.48
C GLY A 129 -0.63 -14.85 14.67
N THR A 130 -1.81 -15.08 15.23
CA THR A 130 -2.86 -15.87 14.58
C THR A 130 -4.23 -15.23 14.72
N ILE A 131 -5.13 -15.56 13.80
CA ILE A 131 -6.56 -15.23 13.86
C ILE A 131 -7.39 -16.49 14.12
N ASP A 132 -8.34 -16.43 15.05
CA ASP A 132 -9.32 -17.49 15.25
C ASP A 132 -10.37 -17.45 14.12
N PRO A 133 -10.59 -18.56 13.38
CA PRO A 133 -11.48 -18.57 12.23
C PRO A 133 -12.97 -18.40 12.58
N ILE A 134 -13.35 -18.61 13.84
CA ILE A 134 -14.73 -18.53 14.33
C ILE A 134 -14.97 -17.17 14.98
N SER A 135 -14.19 -16.79 15.99
CA SER A 135 -14.36 -15.51 16.70
C SER A 135 -13.84 -14.31 15.90
N LYS A 136 -12.93 -14.55 14.94
CA LYS A 136 -12.20 -13.54 14.16
C LYS A 136 -11.26 -12.67 15.01
N GLU A 137 -11.04 -13.05 16.27
CA GLU A 137 -10.09 -12.36 17.15
C GLU A 137 -8.66 -12.68 16.72
N VAL A 138 -7.80 -11.67 16.78
CA VAL A 138 -6.36 -11.79 16.52
C VAL A 138 -5.59 -11.82 17.82
N THR A 139 -4.58 -12.68 17.92
CA THR A 139 -3.64 -12.71 19.04
C THR A 139 -2.20 -12.67 18.54
N ILE A 140 -1.42 -11.71 19.03
CA ILE A 140 0.01 -11.54 18.74
C ILE A 140 0.79 -11.71 20.06
N PRO A 141 1.64 -12.74 20.19
CA PRO A 141 2.48 -12.94 21.37
C PRO A 141 3.57 -11.87 21.52
N GLU A 142 3.98 -11.55 22.76
CA GLU A 142 5.01 -10.55 23.06
C GLU A 142 6.38 -10.85 22.44
N ASN A 143 6.78 -12.13 22.43
CA ASN A 143 8.08 -12.55 21.90
C ASN A 143 8.11 -12.67 20.36
N ASN A 144 6.97 -12.51 19.69
CA ASN A 144 6.86 -12.61 18.25
C ASN A 144 7.10 -11.23 17.61
N LEU A 145 8.36 -10.81 17.64
CA LEU A 145 8.78 -9.50 17.17
C LEU A 145 10.18 -9.57 16.55
N LEU A 146 10.35 -8.91 15.41
CA LEU A 146 11.60 -8.78 14.69
C LEU A 146 11.85 -7.31 14.35
N GLU A 147 12.94 -6.73 14.82
CA GLU A 147 13.38 -5.38 14.43
C GLU A 147 14.07 -5.42 13.07
N LEU A 148 13.73 -4.46 12.22
CA LEU A 148 14.27 -4.30 10.87
C LEU A 148 14.70 -2.84 10.66
N GLU A 149 15.99 -2.61 10.43
CA GLU A 149 16.51 -1.28 10.10
C GLU A 149 15.93 -0.80 8.77
N THR A 150 15.50 0.46 8.68
CA THR A 150 15.05 1.03 7.40
C THR A 150 16.20 1.13 6.39
N PRO A 151 15.94 1.04 5.06
CA PRO A 151 16.98 1.18 4.04
C PRO A 151 17.75 2.50 4.09
N LEU A 152 17.07 3.58 4.47
CA LEU A 152 17.65 4.85 4.87
C LEU A 152 16.79 5.53 5.94
N GLN A 153 17.27 6.65 6.46
CA GLN A 153 16.57 7.44 7.46
C GLN A 153 15.86 8.63 6.80
N VAL A 154 14.54 8.56 6.70
CA VAL A 154 13.67 9.70 6.39
C VAL A 154 12.62 9.78 7.49
N THR A 155 12.37 10.98 8.02
CA THR A 155 11.49 11.18 9.17
C THR A 155 10.04 10.77 8.86
N ASN A 156 9.44 9.96 9.74
CA ASN A 156 8.06 9.44 9.66
C ASN A 156 7.82 8.67 8.36
N MET A 157 8.68 7.69 8.08
CA MET A 157 8.66 6.86 6.88
C MET A 157 9.26 5.51 7.23
N THR A 158 8.45 4.45 7.29
CA THR A 158 8.90 3.07 7.56
C THR A 158 8.28 2.06 6.59
N TYR A 159 7.82 0.91 7.08
CA TYR A 159 7.33 -0.21 6.28
C TYR A 159 5.80 -0.20 6.28
N GLU A 160 5.23 0.43 5.25
CA GLU A 160 3.80 0.69 5.11
C GLU A 160 3.02 -0.49 4.50
N SER A 161 3.71 -1.55 4.07
CA SER A 161 3.01 -2.66 3.43
C SER A 161 3.69 -4.01 3.55
N LEU A 162 2.86 -5.06 3.47
CA LEU A 162 3.22 -6.46 3.52
C LEU A 162 2.64 -7.21 2.32
N LEU A 163 3.47 -7.96 1.61
CA LEU A 163 3.03 -8.92 0.60
C LEU A 163 3.56 -10.30 0.92
N ILE A 164 2.68 -11.29 0.91
CA ILE A 164 3.07 -12.68 1.12
C ILE A 164 3.14 -13.37 -0.23
N GLN A 165 4.32 -13.91 -0.54
CA GLN A 165 4.57 -14.69 -1.74
C GLN A 165 5.21 -16.02 -1.35
N GLN A 166 4.54 -17.11 -1.71
CA GLN A 166 4.97 -18.46 -1.35
C GLN A 166 5.15 -18.58 0.17
N ASN A 167 6.39 -18.76 0.64
CA ASN A 167 6.72 -18.91 2.05
C ASN A 167 7.54 -17.72 2.59
N LYS A 168 7.37 -16.54 2.00
CA LYS A 168 8.09 -15.32 2.39
C LYS A 168 7.14 -14.14 2.50
N ILE A 169 7.39 -13.29 3.47
CA ILE A 169 6.80 -11.96 3.61
C ILE A 169 7.76 -10.96 3.01
N ILE A 170 7.25 -10.03 2.21
CA ILE A 170 7.99 -8.90 1.69
C ILE A 170 7.47 -7.65 2.40
N LEU A 171 8.37 -6.88 2.99
CA LEU A 171 8.05 -5.62 3.65
C LEU A 171 8.44 -4.47 2.74
N PHE A 172 7.49 -3.60 2.41
CA PHE A 172 7.74 -2.45 1.53
C PHE A 172 8.05 -1.21 2.37
N TYR A 173 9.30 -0.79 2.31
CA TYR A 173 9.71 0.53 2.75
C TYR A 173 9.16 1.57 1.80
N GLU A 174 8.59 2.65 2.31
CA GLU A 174 7.84 3.59 1.48
C GLU A 174 8.70 4.47 0.56
N VAL A 175 10.01 4.65 0.81
CA VAL A 175 10.86 5.56 0.04
C VAL A 175 11.86 4.81 -0.84
N GLN A 176 11.82 5.07 -2.16
CA GLN A 176 12.70 4.44 -3.15
C GLN A 176 13.23 5.41 -4.24
N GLY A 177 13.20 6.71 -3.98
CA GLY A 177 13.58 7.74 -4.95
C GLY A 177 15.06 7.72 -5.31
N LEU A 178 15.38 7.97 -6.58
CA LEU A 178 16.74 7.86 -7.13
C LEU A 178 17.74 8.84 -6.50
N ASN A 179 17.27 10.02 -6.08
CA ASN A 179 18.13 11.01 -5.42
C ASN A 179 18.49 10.63 -3.96
N LEU A 180 17.77 9.69 -3.36
CA LEU A 180 17.97 9.25 -1.97
C LEU A 180 18.69 7.90 -1.89
N GLN A 181 18.47 7.01 -2.85
CA GLN A 181 19.10 5.69 -2.90
C GLN A 181 19.69 5.43 -4.28
N GLN A 182 20.87 4.80 -4.35
CA GLN A 182 21.45 4.34 -5.61
C GLN A 182 21.02 2.91 -5.98
N SER A 183 20.56 2.13 -5.00
CA SER A 183 20.11 0.76 -5.18
C SER A 183 18.98 0.52 -4.20
N VAL A 184 17.82 0.13 -4.72
CA VAL A 184 16.60 -0.05 -3.94
C VAL A 184 16.33 -1.55 -3.76
N TRP A 185 15.92 -1.90 -2.55
CA TRP A 185 15.58 -3.26 -2.18
C TRP A 185 14.51 -3.22 -1.08
N GLN A 186 13.81 -4.34 -0.93
CA GLN A 186 12.84 -4.59 0.12
C GLN A 186 13.28 -5.79 0.96
N TYR A 187 12.88 -5.85 2.23
CA TYR A 187 13.17 -7.05 3.04
C TYR A 187 12.28 -8.21 2.61
N GLN A 188 12.86 -9.42 2.62
CA GLN A 188 12.14 -10.68 2.56
C GLN A 188 12.39 -11.46 3.83
N VAL A 189 11.33 -11.85 4.53
CA VAL A 189 11.38 -12.65 5.75
C VAL A 189 10.78 -14.02 5.47
N SER A 190 11.55 -15.08 5.72
CA SER A 190 11.09 -16.47 5.62
C SER A 190 10.03 -16.78 6.67
N LEU A 191 8.94 -17.45 6.28
CA LEU A 191 7.90 -17.89 7.21
C LEU A 191 8.29 -19.13 8.03
N ASP A 192 9.34 -19.87 7.62
CA ASP A 192 9.79 -21.07 8.33
C ASP A 192 10.59 -20.73 9.59
N ASP A 193 11.47 -19.73 9.50
CA ASP A 193 12.50 -19.45 10.49
C ASP A 193 12.75 -17.96 10.74
N PHE A 194 11.97 -17.08 10.11
CA PHE A 194 12.11 -15.61 10.20
C PHE A 194 13.51 -15.11 9.76
N SER A 195 14.23 -15.89 8.96
CA SER A 195 15.48 -15.45 8.34
C SER A 195 15.22 -14.29 7.38
N VAL A 196 16.10 -13.29 7.43
CA VAL A 196 15.98 -12.04 6.67
C VAL A 196 16.91 -12.06 5.47
N SER A 197 16.35 -11.72 4.31
CA SER A 197 17.07 -11.51 3.05
C SER A 197 16.52 -10.25 2.36
N LYS A 198 17.04 -9.92 1.17
CA LYS A 198 16.64 -8.72 0.42
C LYS A 198 16.22 -9.11 -1.00
N ILE A 199 15.23 -8.41 -1.53
CA ILE A 199 14.82 -8.49 -2.93
C ILE A 199 15.00 -7.13 -3.60
N GLU A 200 15.52 -7.12 -4.82
CA GLU A 200 15.65 -5.89 -5.60
C GLU A 200 14.26 -5.32 -5.94
N PHE A 201 14.16 -3.99 -5.94
CA PHE A 201 12.93 -3.27 -6.23
C PHE A 201 13.25 -2.04 -7.11
N PRO A 202 12.34 -1.59 -7.99
CA PRO A 202 12.62 -0.46 -8.87
C PRO A 202 12.66 0.87 -8.11
N HIS A 203 13.34 1.85 -8.70
CA HIS A 203 13.22 3.24 -8.25
C HIS A 203 11.83 3.79 -8.57
N LEU A 204 11.24 4.46 -7.58
CA LEU A 204 10.04 5.28 -7.73
C LEU A 204 10.20 6.54 -6.87
N GLU A 205 9.83 7.68 -7.43
CA GLU A 205 10.14 8.98 -6.81
C GLU A 205 9.18 9.37 -5.67
N TYR A 206 8.05 8.66 -5.55
CA TYR A 206 6.99 8.93 -4.57
C TYR A 206 6.76 7.72 -3.67
N ARG A 207 6.03 7.91 -2.56
CA ARG A 207 5.82 6.91 -1.51
C ARG A 207 5.15 5.66 -2.09
N ILE A 208 5.49 4.49 -1.56
CA ILE A 208 4.64 3.29 -1.64
C ILE A 208 3.98 3.11 -0.29
N THR A 209 2.67 3.30 -0.24
CA THR A 209 1.90 3.36 1.00
C THR A 209 1.06 2.12 1.27
N ASP A 210 0.70 1.35 0.24
CA ASP A 210 0.22 -0.03 0.42
C ASP A 210 0.37 -0.82 -0.89
N VAL A 211 0.35 -2.15 -0.83
CA VAL A 211 0.36 -3.04 -1.99
C VAL A 211 -0.72 -4.12 -1.89
N SER A 212 -1.32 -4.45 -3.04
CA SER A 212 -2.27 -5.55 -3.12
C SER A 212 -1.57 -6.91 -3.02
N ARG A 213 -2.33 -7.96 -2.70
CA ARG A 213 -1.90 -9.34 -2.94
C ARG A 213 -1.53 -9.59 -4.41
N LEU A 214 -0.72 -10.63 -4.60
CA LEU A 214 -0.42 -11.19 -5.92
C LEU A 214 -1.69 -11.75 -6.58
N ASP A 215 -1.84 -11.48 -7.87
CA ASP A 215 -2.75 -12.20 -8.73
C ASP A 215 -2.11 -13.48 -9.30
N GLU A 216 -2.91 -14.25 -10.04
CA GLU A 216 -2.51 -15.53 -10.64
C GLU A 216 -1.33 -15.40 -11.62
N ASN A 217 -1.10 -14.20 -12.17
CA ASN A 217 0.01 -13.90 -13.08
C ASN A 217 1.28 -13.41 -12.35
N LYS A 218 1.32 -13.54 -11.02
CA LYS A 218 2.40 -13.02 -10.16
C LYS A 218 2.57 -11.51 -10.28
N LYS A 219 1.47 -10.79 -10.49
CA LYS A 219 1.45 -9.34 -10.51
C LYS A 219 0.70 -8.79 -9.31
N PHE A 220 1.08 -7.60 -8.88
CA PHE A 220 0.43 -6.89 -7.79
C PHE A 220 0.45 -5.40 -8.06
N TRP A 221 -0.35 -4.65 -7.33
CA TRP A 221 -0.43 -3.20 -7.47
C TRP A 221 0.06 -2.53 -6.22
N GLY A 222 0.71 -1.39 -6.35
CA GLY A 222 1.07 -0.53 -5.23
C GLY A 222 0.48 0.86 -5.39
N ILE A 223 0.07 1.46 -4.29
CA ILE A 223 -0.25 2.89 -4.24
C ILE A 223 1.05 3.64 -4.41
N ASN A 224 1.10 4.59 -5.36
CA ASN A 224 2.22 5.51 -5.49
C ASN A 224 1.73 6.94 -5.23
N TYR A 225 2.20 7.51 -4.13
CA TYR A 225 1.58 8.69 -3.51
C TYR A 225 2.59 9.82 -3.24
N LEU A 226 2.22 11.05 -3.64
CA LEU A 226 2.90 12.28 -3.24
C LEU A 226 1.90 13.31 -2.73
N TRP A 227 2.03 13.64 -1.44
CA TRP A 227 1.55 14.92 -0.94
C TRP A 227 2.62 16.00 -1.20
N PRO A 228 2.29 17.17 -1.80
CA PRO A 228 3.29 18.18 -2.13
C PRO A 228 4.13 18.67 -0.94
N GLY A 229 3.61 18.59 0.28
CA GLY A 229 4.36 18.91 1.52
C GLY A 229 5.58 18.01 1.74
N ASP A 230 5.56 16.79 1.19
CA ASP A 230 6.61 15.79 1.35
C ASP A 230 7.73 15.92 0.30
N LYS A 231 7.54 16.76 -0.72
CA LYS A 231 8.47 16.92 -1.85
C LYS A 231 9.90 17.25 -1.40
N LYS A 232 10.05 18.03 -0.33
CA LYS A 232 11.38 18.38 0.21
C LYS A 232 12.09 17.19 0.86
N LYS A 233 11.37 16.33 1.60
CA LYS A 233 11.98 15.15 2.27
C LYS A 233 12.25 14.02 1.27
N LEU A 234 11.34 13.82 0.32
CA LEU A 234 11.47 12.80 -0.73
C LEU A 234 12.50 13.19 -1.80
N ASN A 235 12.72 14.51 -2.01
CA ASN A 235 13.68 15.05 -2.97
C ASN A 235 13.61 14.34 -4.35
N PRO A 236 12.44 14.23 -4.97
CA PRO A 236 12.24 13.37 -6.14
C PRO A 236 13.11 13.81 -7.33
N ALA A 237 13.68 12.84 -8.03
CA ALA A 237 14.20 13.02 -9.38
C ALA A 237 13.04 13.17 -10.39
N PRO A 238 13.30 13.39 -11.69
CA PRO A 238 12.23 13.32 -12.70
C PRO A 238 11.52 11.96 -12.63
N ASP A 239 10.20 11.99 -12.49
CA ASP A 239 9.39 10.78 -12.32
C ASP A 239 9.50 9.87 -13.56
N PRO A 240 10.05 8.65 -13.45
CA PRO A 240 10.20 7.76 -14.60
C PRO A 240 8.86 7.33 -15.21
N ILE A 241 7.76 7.39 -14.46
CA ILE A 241 6.44 6.99 -14.94
C ILE A 241 5.88 8.03 -15.93
N THR A 242 6.03 9.33 -15.65
CA THR A 242 5.52 10.41 -16.53
C THR A 242 6.33 10.57 -17.82
N LEU A 243 7.54 10.02 -17.87
CA LEU A 243 8.33 9.92 -19.11
C LEU A 243 7.74 8.93 -20.11
N ILE A 244 6.96 7.95 -19.64
CA ILE A 244 6.39 6.87 -20.45
C ILE A 244 4.89 7.08 -20.66
N PHE A 245 4.18 7.46 -19.59
CA PHE A 245 2.73 7.62 -19.59
C PHE A 245 2.38 9.09 -19.35
N ALA A 246 1.47 9.62 -20.16
CA ALA A 246 1.02 11.00 -19.98
C ALA A 246 0.31 11.17 -18.63
N GLU A 247 0.44 12.34 -18.03
CA GLU A 247 -0.38 12.71 -16.88
C GLU A 247 -1.84 12.92 -17.31
N GLY A 248 -2.74 12.65 -16.39
CA GLY A 248 -4.15 13.00 -16.48
C GLY A 248 -4.37 14.51 -16.34
N ASP A 249 -5.59 14.97 -16.59
CA ASP A 249 -5.87 16.41 -16.64
C ASP A 249 -5.77 17.08 -15.26
N SER A 250 -6.20 16.40 -14.19
CA SER A 250 -6.03 16.93 -12.82
C SER A 250 -4.55 16.90 -12.38
N HIS A 251 -3.80 15.86 -12.73
CA HIS A 251 -2.37 15.73 -12.40
C HIS A 251 -1.51 16.77 -13.12
N LYS A 252 -1.78 17.11 -14.39
CA LYS A 252 -1.04 18.19 -15.11
C LYS A 252 -1.06 19.54 -14.40
N ASN A 253 -2.05 19.77 -13.54
CA ASN A 253 -2.29 21.03 -12.86
C ASN A 253 -1.93 20.98 -11.36
N SER A 254 -1.30 19.89 -10.89
CA SER A 254 -0.97 19.68 -9.47
C SER A 254 0.41 19.03 -9.31
N ASP A 255 1.09 19.32 -8.20
CA ASP A 255 2.28 18.59 -7.78
C ASP A 255 1.94 17.29 -7.03
N ALA A 256 0.67 17.06 -6.70
CA ALA A 256 0.23 15.87 -5.99
C ALA A 256 0.17 14.67 -6.95
N VAL A 257 0.42 13.47 -6.40
CA VAL A 257 0.33 12.22 -7.17
C VAL A 257 -0.52 11.23 -6.40
N GLU A 258 -1.56 10.73 -7.05
CA GLU A 258 -2.41 9.66 -6.54
C GLU A 258 -2.64 8.65 -7.67
N ARG A 259 -1.90 7.54 -7.65
CA ARG A 259 -2.01 6.52 -8.68
C ARG A 259 -1.71 5.13 -8.15
N LEU A 260 -2.20 4.13 -8.87
CA LEU A 260 -1.82 2.74 -8.67
C LEU A 260 -0.84 2.32 -9.78
N ILE A 261 0.22 1.61 -9.42
CA ILE A 261 1.24 1.09 -10.35
C ILE A 261 1.27 -0.44 -10.25
N GLU A 262 1.28 -1.14 -11.39
CA GLU A 262 1.37 -2.60 -11.43
C GLU A 262 2.84 -3.06 -11.49
N PHE A 263 3.20 -3.92 -10.55
CA PHE A 263 4.48 -4.60 -10.45
C PHE A 263 4.34 -6.07 -10.79
N GLU A 264 5.47 -6.70 -11.09
CA GLU A 264 5.56 -8.14 -11.31
C GLU A 264 6.84 -8.71 -10.71
N PHE A 265 6.79 -9.99 -10.37
CA PHE A 265 7.97 -10.76 -10.00
C PHE A 265 8.65 -11.30 -11.25
N ASN A 266 9.95 -11.02 -11.36
CA ASN A 266 10.82 -11.57 -12.40
C ASN A 266 12.02 -12.24 -11.74
N GLU A 267 12.01 -13.57 -11.68
CA GLU A 267 13.01 -14.36 -10.95
C GLU A 267 13.13 -13.90 -9.49
N ASP A 268 14.27 -13.32 -9.12
CA ASP A 268 14.61 -12.89 -7.76
C ASP A 268 14.49 -11.37 -7.56
N LYS A 269 13.73 -10.67 -8.41
CA LYS A 269 13.49 -9.22 -8.29
C LYS A 269 12.04 -8.84 -8.55
N ILE A 270 11.68 -7.68 -8.02
CA ILE A 270 10.43 -6.98 -8.36
C ILE A 270 10.76 -5.91 -9.41
N GLN A 271 9.88 -5.75 -10.40
CA GLN A 271 10.00 -4.74 -11.43
C GLN A 271 8.64 -4.15 -11.81
N LEU A 272 8.64 -3.00 -12.48
CA LEU A 272 7.44 -2.46 -13.12
C LEU A 272 7.00 -3.41 -14.24
N SER A 273 5.71 -3.72 -14.29
CA SER A 273 5.14 -4.60 -15.33
C SER A 273 5.07 -3.93 -16.72
N GLY A 274 5.24 -2.60 -16.78
CA GLY A 274 5.04 -1.80 -17.98
C GLY A 274 3.57 -1.51 -18.29
N ARG A 275 2.63 -1.89 -17.42
CA ARG A 275 1.22 -1.49 -17.54
C ARG A 275 1.05 -0.01 -17.20
N GLU A 276 0.15 0.66 -17.94
CA GLU A 276 -0.22 2.05 -17.66
C GLU A 276 -0.75 2.19 -16.22
N PRO A 277 -0.27 3.19 -15.45
CA PRO A 277 -0.74 3.41 -14.09
C PRO A 277 -2.21 3.85 -14.09
N ILE A 278 -2.93 3.47 -13.04
CA ILE A 278 -4.29 3.99 -12.81
C ILE A 278 -4.14 5.30 -12.06
N GLN A 279 -4.27 6.42 -12.75
CA GLN A 279 -4.30 7.74 -12.13
C GLN A 279 -5.69 8.01 -11.54
N ILE A 280 -5.75 8.34 -10.26
CA ILE A 280 -6.99 8.64 -9.53
C ILE A 280 -7.23 10.13 -9.66
N GLU A 281 -8.37 10.55 -10.21
CA GLU A 281 -8.65 11.98 -10.43
C GLU A 281 -8.52 12.78 -9.13
N LEU A 282 -7.61 13.75 -9.10
CA LEU A 282 -7.27 14.52 -7.91
C LEU A 282 -8.43 15.40 -7.50
N ASP A 283 -8.63 15.55 -6.18
CA ASP A 283 -9.53 16.57 -5.66
C ASP A 283 -8.79 17.91 -5.63
N GLU A 284 -9.35 18.94 -6.27
CA GLU A 284 -8.80 20.30 -6.30
C GLU A 284 -8.55 20.88 -4.89
N LYS A 285 -9.25 20.36 -3.87
CA LYS A 285 -9.22 20.91 -2.50
C LYS A 285 -8.29 20.17 -1.55
N ALA A 286 -7.93 18.91 -1.83
CA ALA A 286 -7.16 18.10 -0.89
C ALA A 286 -6.54 16.86 -1.55
N SER A 287 -5.30 16.53 -1.16
CA SER A 287 -4.74 15.20 -1.37
C SER A 287 -5.40 14.19 -0.41
N ARG A 288 -5.69 12.99 -0.91
CA ARG A 288 -6.23 11.87 -0.12
C ARG A 288 -5.06 11.00 0.32
N ASN A 289 -4.84 10.87 1.63
CA ASN A 289 -3.73 10.07 2.16
C ASN A 289 -4.09 8.59 2.05
N TRP A 290 -3.92 7.99 0.86
CA TRP A 290 -4.24 6.59 0.62
C TRP A 290 -3.17 5.68 1.24
N GLU A 291 -3.55 4.93 2.27
CA GLU A 291 -2.66 4.04 3.05
C GLU A 291 -3.21 2.59 3.06
N GLY A 292 -4.21 2.30 2.21
CA GLY A 292 -4.82 0.97 2.17
C GLY A 292 -5.18 0.54 0.76
N LEU A 293 -4.80 -0.67 0.35
CA LEU A 293 -5.05 -1.22 -0.99
C LEU A 293 -5.30 -2.73 -0.98
N VAL A 294 -6.47 -3.14 -1.46
CA VAL A 294 -6.71 -4.54 -1.85
C VAL A 294 -7.36 -4.66 -3.21
N ARG A 295 -7.15 -5.79 -3.86
CA ARG A 295 -7.90 -6.17 -5.05
C ARG A 295 -9.28 -6.70 -4.65
N LEU A 296 -10.34 -6.26 -5.33
CA LEU A 296 -11.68 -6.84 -5.24
C LEU A 296 -11.91 -7.75 -6.44
N ASP A 297 -11.42 -8.98 -6.34
CA ASP A 297 -11.53 -10.02 -7.37
C ASP A 297 -11.12 -9.49 -8.77
N ASP A 298 -11.97 -9.69 -9.77
CA ASP A 298 -11.81 -9.20 -11.16
C ASP A 298 -12.50 -7.84 -11.40
N ARG A 299 -12.95 -7.16 -10.35
CA ARG A 299 -13.75 -5.93 -10.47
C ARG A 299 -12.91 -4.67 -10.41
N GLY A 300 -11.87 -4.65 -9.59
CA GLY A 300 -11.15 -3.42 -9.28
C GLY A 300 -10.32 -3.49 -8.02
N PHE A 301 -10.08 -2.33 -7.43
CA PHE A 301 -9.39 -2.14 -6.16
C PHE A 301 -10.31 -1.48 -5.14
N LEU A 302 -10.10 -1.82 -3.88
CA LEU A 302 -10.56 -1.04 -2.74
C LEU A 302 -9.37 -0.27 -2.20
N VAL A 303 -9.58 1.01 -1.93
CA VAL A 303 -8.59 1.90 -1.34
C VAL A 303 -9.14 2.55 -0.08
N ALA A 304 -8.31 2.74 0.92
CA ALA A 304 -8.67 3.43 2.15
C ALA A 304 -7.74 4.61 2.40
N THR A 305 -8.29 5.71 2.90
CA THR A 305 -7.48 6.77 3.46
C THR A 305 -7.23 6.51 4.93
N ASP A 306 -6.08 6.97 5.40
CA ASP A 306 -5.79 7.08 6.82
C ASP A 306 -6.65 8.19 7.48
N LYS A 307 -6.16 9.44 7.53
CA LYS A 307 -6.80 10.55 8.26
C LYS A 307 -7.40 11.60 7.35
N TYR A 308 -6.63 11.99 6.33
CA TYR A 308 -6.95 13.13 5.46
C TYR A 308 -7.53 12.67 4.11
N PRO A 309 -8.56 13.37 3.60
CA PRO A 309 -9.29 14.51 4.19
C PRO A 309 -10.34 14.11 5.25
N LYS A 310 -10.68 12.83 5.29
CA LYS A 310 -11.58 12.13 6.21
C LYS A 310 -11.40 10.63 5.94
N MET A 311 -12.02 9.76 6.74
CA MET A 311 -12.12 8.35 6.39
C MET A 311 -12.90 8.16 5.07
N ILE A 312 -12.24 7.58 4.06
CA ILE A 312 -12.80 7.19 2.77
C ILE A 312 -12.48 5.71 2.57
N LEU A 313 -13.50 4.92 2.22
CA LEU A 313 -13.32 3.63 1.57
C LEU A 313 -13.81 3.78 0.12
N GLY A 314 -12.88 3.74 -0.82
CA GLY A 314 -13.13 3.96 -2.24
C GLY A 314 -13.01 2.66 -3.04
N PHE A 315 -13.79 2.56 -4.12
CA PHE A 315 -13.64 1.52 -5.12
C PHE A 315 -13.18 2.10 -6.46
N ILE A 316 -12.15 1.51 -7.04
CA ILE A 316 -11.57 1.89 -8.33
C ILE A 316 -11.76 0.71 -9.28
N PRO A 317 -12.65 0.77 -10.29
CA PRO A 317 -12.89 -0.35 -11.19
C PRO A 317 -11.68 -0.62 -12.08
N PHE A 318 -11.50 -1.88 -12.49
CA PHE A 318 -10.70 -2.18 -13.67
C PHE A 318 -11.38 -1.57 -14.90
N LYS A 319 -10.59 -0.98 -15.80
CA LYS A 319 -11.09 -0.51 -17.09
C LYS A 319 -11.48 -1.67 -17.99
#